data_AF-A0A3T1B4H4-F1
#
_entry.id   AF-A0A3T1B4H4-F1
#
_cell.length_a   1.000
_cell.length_b   1.000
_cell.length_c   1.000
_cell.angle_alpha   90.00
_cell.angle_beta   90.00
_cell.angle_gamma   90.00
#
_symmetry.space_group_name_H-M   'P 1'
#
loop_
_entity.id
_entity.type
_entity.pdbx_description
1 polymer ?
#
loop_
_entity_poly.entity_id
_entity_poly.type
_entity_poly.pdbx_seq_one_letter_code
_entity_poly.pdbx_strand_id
1 'polypeptide(L)'
;MHYTLTILELGRGRYDAAAVHALVVRRHGPAWLRDQVVPDLIEAVTRGSRRDAIALLPVGADLARTHLVFGEWLRRRQRRRDAREHLGLACAVLDDLGFHAFAGRAAAELRATAERRDAGGYERLTAQETEIARLVAEGHANREIAERLFISPNTVQYHLAKVFRKLGVRSRTQLARAIDPAAAAFQAASRASRCTAAESCRARIDWTTPSIP
;
A
#
# COMPACT_ATOMS: atom_id res chain seq x y z
N MET A 1 1.56 13.88 39.69
CA MET A 1 2.57 12.86 40.06
C MET A 1 3.78 12.88 39.13
N HIS A 2 3.62 12.77 37.80
CA HIS A 2 4.80 12.69 36.93
C HIS A 2 5.67 13.96 36.87
N TYR A 3 5.09 15.16 36.97
CA TYR A 3 5.89 16.39 36.93
C TYR A 3 6.86 16.53 38.12
N THR A 4 6.38 16.25 39.33
CA THR A 4 7.23 16.26 40.53
C THR A 4 8.32 15.20 40.45
N LEU A 5 8.01 14.03 39.85
CA LEU A 5 9.02 13.00 39.58
C LEU A 5 10.04 13.46 38.55
N THR A 6 9.65 14.16 37.48
CA THR A 6 10.60 14.74 36.51
C THR A 6 11.65 15.62 37.19
N ILE A 7 11.20 16.58 38.02
CA ILE A 7 12.10 17.51 38.73
C ILE A 7 13.02 16.75 39.69
N LEU A 8 12.45 15.81 40.45
CA LEU A 8 13.20 14.99 41.40
C LEU A 8 14.29 14.16 40.70
N GLU A 9 13.98 13.58 39.55
CA GLU A 9 14.91 12.75 38.79
C GLU A 9 16.00 13.57 38.08
N LEU A 10 15.66 14.78 37.60
CA LEU A 10 16.65 15.75 37.12
C LEU A 10 17.64 16.11 38.22
N GLY A 11 17.14 16.43 39.43
CA GLY A 11 17.99 16.76 40.58
C GLY A 11 18.91 15.61 41.03
N ARG A 12 18.53 14.35 40.73
CA ARG A 12 19.36 13.16 40.98
C ARG A 12 20.29 12.81 39.82
N GLY A 13 20.28 13.57 38.71
CA GLY A 13 21.06 13.29 37.51
C GLY A 13 20.60 12.05 36.74
N ARG A 14 19.40 11.52 37.00
CA ARG A 14 18.84 10.36 36.30
C ARG A 14 18.06 10.81 35.07
N TYR A 15 18.78 11.37 34.09
CA TYR A 15 18.21 12.06 32.94
C TYR A 15 17.29 11.19 32.07
N ASP A 16 17.57 9.90 31.89
CA ASP A 16 16.68 9.02 31.11
C ASP A 16 15.35 8.74 31.83
N ALA A 17 15.36 8.64 33.16
CA ALA A 17 14.14 8.50 33.97
C ALA A 17 13.34 9.81 34.00
N ALA A 18 14.04 10.95 34.12
CA ALA A 18 13.43 12.27 34.00
C ALA A 18 12.76 12.46 32.63
N ALA A 19 13.39 12.03 31.54
CA ALA A 19 12.81 12.09 30.20
C ALA A 19 11.52 11.27 30.11
N VAL A 20 11.48 10.05 30.65
CA VAL A 20 10.25 9.23 30.69
C VAL A 20 9.10 10.00 31.37
N HIS A 21 9.35 10.58 32.54
CA HIS A 21 8.32 11.30 33.27
C HIS A 21 7.89 12.59 32.57
N ALA A 22 8.84 13.34 32.01
CA ALA A 22 8.57 14.54 31.22
C ALA A 22 7.69 14.22 29.99
N LEU A 23 7.94 13.10 29.32
CA LEU A 23 7.12 12.63 28.20
C LEU A 23 5.71 12.23 28.60
N VAL A 24 5.54 11.57 29.76
CA VAL A 24 4.21 11.24 30.28
C VAL A 24 3.42 12.50 30.59
N VAL A 25 4.06 13.53 31.17
CA VAL A 25 3.43 14.84 31.39
C VAL A 25 3.12 15.54 30.07
N ARG A 26 4.01 15.47 29.08
CA ARG A 26 3.79 16.07 27.75
C ARG A 26 2.60 15.44 27.03
N ARG A 27 2.46 14.11 27.10
CA ARG A 27 1.45 13.33 26.38
C ARG A 27 0.09 13.31 27.09
N HIS A 28 0.09 13.18 28.42
CA HIS A 28 -1.13 12.92 29.20
C HIS A 28 -1.41 13.98 30.28
N GLY A 29 -0.54 14.96 30.45
CA GLY A 29 -0.72 16.00 31.46
C GLY A 29 -1.87 16.96 31.15
N PRO A 30 -2.34 17.71 32.15
CA PRO A 30 -3.31 18.79 31.94
C PRO A 30 -2.70 19.90 31.06
N ALA A 31 -3.53 20.58 30.26
CA ALA A 31 -3.08 21.48 29.20
C ALA A 31 -2.05 22.55 29.65
N TRP A 32 -2.24 23.12 30.84
CA TRP A 32 -1.36 24.14 31.42
C TRP A 32 0.05 23.61 31.76
N LEU A 33 0.21 22.30 31.95
CA LEU A 33 1.47 21.68 32.40
C LEU A 33 2.28 21.09 31.23
N ARG A 34 1.64 20.85 30.08
CA ARG A 34 2.30 20.19 28.93
C ARG A 34 3.41 21.04 28.33
N ASP A 35 3.24 22.35 28.27
CA ASP A 35 4.27 23.26 27.77
C ASP A 35 5.30 23.62 28.85
N GLN A 36 4.88 23.60 30.12
CA GLN A 36 5.73 23.90 31.27
C GLN A 36 6.81 22.83 31.52
N VAL A 37 6.57 21.57 31.13
CA VAL A 37 7.56 20.48 31.26
C VAL A 37 8.58 20.45 30.11
N VAL A 38 8.45 21.31 29.09
CA VAL A 38 9.33 21.30 27.90
C VAL A 38 10.78 21.62 28.23
N PRO A 39 11.12 22.63 29.06
CA PRO A 39 12.50 22.89 29.46
C PRO A 39 13.15 21.68 30.15
N ASP A 40 12.42 21.05 31.08
CA ASP A 40 12.85 19.86 31.80
C ASP A 40 13.07 18.66 30.85
N LEU A 41 12.20 18.51 29.85
CA LEU A 41 12.35 17.51 28.80
C LEU A 41 13.58 17.77 27.93
N ILE A 42 13.81 19.03 27.53
CA ILE A 42 15.01 19.42 26.77
C ILE A 42 16.26 19.09 27.58
N GLU A 43 16.29 19.45 28.86
CA GLU A 43 17.43 19.19 29.74
C GLU A 43 17.70 17.69 29.90
N ALA A 44 16.65 16.91 30.16
CA ALA A 44 16.73 15.46 30.27
C ALA A 44 17.22 14.79 28.99
N VAL A 45 16.74 15.22 27.82
CA VAL A 45 17.12 14.66 26.51
C VAL A 45 18.52 15.09 26.07
N THR A 46 18.94 16.29 26.44
CA THR A 46 20.28 16.82 26.11
C THR A 46 21.37 16.12 26.91
N ARG A 47 21.10 15.79 28.19
CA ARG A 47 22.08 15.14 29.09
C ARG A 47 21.92 13.63 29.21
N GLY A 48 20.79 13.08 28.76
CA GLY A 48 20.49 11.65 28.75
C GLY A 48 20.84 10.98 27.44
N SER A 49 20.50 9.70 27.34
CA SER A 49 20.74 8.86 26.16
C SER A 49 19.52 8.80 25.22
N ARG A 50 18.33 9.21 25.70
CA ARG A 50 17.06 9.22 24.93
C ARG A 50 16.93 10.38 23.94
N ARG A 51 17.74 10.37 22.88
CA ARG A 51 17.69 11.36 21.78
C ARG A 51 16.46 11.25 20.88
N ASP A 52 15.82 10.08 20.86
CA ASP A 52 14.55 9.82 20.19
C ASP A 52 13.42 10.74 20.68
N ALA A 53 13.47 11.15 21.94
CA ALA A 53 12.50 12.07 22.54
C ALA A 53 12.59 13.53 22.02
N ILE A 54 13.59 13.88 21.20
CA ILE A 54 13.66 15.19 20.51
C ILE A 54 12.43 15.39 19.61
N ALA A 55 11.89 14.32 19.03
CA ALA A 55 10.67 14.37 18.22
C ALA A 55 9.44 14.84 19.02
N LEU A 56 9.51 14.78 20.36
CA LEU A 56 8.44 15.11 21.29
C LEU A 56 8.48 16.58 21.76
N LEU A 57 9.50 17.34 21.34
CA LEU A 57 9.62 18.78 21.54
C LEU A 57 8.63 19.57 20.64
N PRO A 58 8.27 20.82 20.99
CA PRO A 58 7.40 21.67 20.18
C PRO A 58 7.83 21.74 18.70
N VAL A 59 9.14 21.75 18.46
CA VAL A 59 9.75 21.71 17.12
C VAL A 59 9.32 20.48 16.31
N GLY A 60 9.21 19.31 16.95
CA GLY A 60 8.79 18.07 16.29
C GLY A 60 7.31 18.09 15.92
N ALA A 61 6.44 18.64 16.77
CA ALA A 61 5.02 18.80 16.48
C ALA A 61 4.76 19.78 15.32
N ASP A 62 5.48 20.91 15.28
CA ASP A 62 5.33 21.90 14.22
C ASP A 62 5.91 21.40 12.88
N LEU A 63 7.02 20.65 12.93
CA LEU A 63 7.55 19.96 11.76
C LEU A 63 6.53 18.93 11.23
N ALA A 64 5.93 18.12 12.11
CA ALA A 64 4.95 17.11 11.69
C ALA A 64 3.69 17.73 11.05
N ARG A 65 3.21 18.88 11.58
CA ARG A 65 2.13 19.65 10.94
C ARG A 65 2.54 20.21 9.58
N THR A 66 3.79 20.66 9.43
CA THR A 66 4.33 21.11 8.13
C THR A 66 4.31 19.98 7.11
N HIS A 67 4.74 18.77 7.51
CA HIS A 67 4.66 17.58 6.66
C HIS A 67 3.22 17.22 6.26
N LEU A 68 2.24 17.37 7.17
CA LEU A 68 0.83 17.16 6.86
C LEU A 68 0.33 18.11 5.76
N VAL A 69 0.50 19.43 5.95
CA VAL A 69 0.04 20.44 4.98
C VAL A 69 0.75 20.29 3.64
N PHE A 70 2.06 20.01 3.66
CA PHE A 70 2.83 19.79 2.43
C PHE A 70 2.40 18.50 1.70
N GLY A 71 2.12 17.44 2.43
CA GLY A 71 1.58 16.18 1.89
C GLY A 71 0.21 16.37 1.22
N GLU A 72 -0.70 17.12 1.85
CA GLU A 72 -1.99 17.50 1.27
C GLU A 72 -1.82 18.27 -0.04
N TRP A 73 -0.90 19.24 -0.06
CA TRP A 73 -0.58 20.01 -1.25
C TRP A 73 0.00 19.14 -2.38
N LEU A 74 0.93 18.23 -2.08
CA LEU A 74 1.51 17.28 -3.04
C LEU A 74 0.44 16.37 -3.64
N ARG A 75 -0.53 15.91 -2.83
CA ARG A 75 -1.68 15.12 -3.31
C ARG A 75 -2.50 15.90 -4.32
N ARG A 76 -2.80 17.19 -4.04
CA ARG A 76 -3.54 18.07 -4.98
C ARG A 76 -2.81 18.23 -6.32
N ARG A 77 -1.47 18.21 -6.31
CA ARG A 77 -0.63 18.23 -7.53
C ARG A 77 -0.38 16.86 -8.17
N GLN A 78 -1.09 15.82 -7.75
CA GLN A 78 -0.95 14.44 -8.23
C GLN A 78 0.44 13.80 -8.03
N ARG A 79 1.31 14.38 -7.20
CA ARG A 79 2.62 13.82 -6.82
C ARG A 79 2.48 12.77 -5.72
N ARG A 80 1.80 11.66 -6.05
CA ARG A 80 1.32 10.67 -5.06
C ARG A 80 2.42 9.89 -4.33
N ARG A 81 3.60 9.72 -4.93
CA ARG A 81 4.73 9.03 -4.28
C ARG A 81 5.26 9.90 -3.14
N ASP A 82 5.60 11.14 -3.47
CA ASP A 82 6.12 12.13 -2.53
C ASP A 82 5.08 12.46 -1.45
N ALA A 83 3.79 12.59 -1.82
CA ALA A 83 2.73 12.84 -0.85
C ALA A 83 2.65 11.72 0.22
N ARG A 84 2.83 10.45 -0.16
CA ARG A 84 2.81 9.33 0.81
C ARG A 84 3.93 9.42 1.83
N GLU A 85 5.12 9.82 1.40
CA GLU A 85 6.27 9.95 2.28
C GLU A 85 6.01 11.01 3.36
N HIS A 86 5.58 12.20 2.95
CA HIS A 86 5.29 13.29 3.88
C HIS A 86 4.07 13.01 4.77
N LEU A 87 2.99 12.46 4.22
CA LEU A 87 1.81 12.11 5.02
C LEU A 87 2.08 10.94 5.98
N GLY A 88 2.94 10.00 5.61
CA GLY A 88 3.39 8.88 6.46
C GLY A 88 4.18 9.37 7.66
N LEU A 89 5.16 10.24 7.42
CA LEU A 89 5.93 10.89 8.48
C LEU A 89 5.03 11.71 9.41
N ALA A 90 4.13 12.52 8.85
CA ALA A 90 3.18 13.30 9.64
C ALA A 90 2.28 12.39 10.49
N CYS A 91 1.73 11.33 9.91
CA CYS A 91 0.86 10.38 10.62
C CYS A 91 1.58 9.73 11.80
N ALA A 92 2.77 9.16 11.58
CA ALA A 92 3.53 8.47 12.61
C ALA A 92 3.92 9.41 13.76
N VAL A 93 4.48 10.58 13.43
CA VAL A 93 4.95 11.53 14.45
C VAL A 93 3.78 12.16 15.21
N LEU A 94 2.68 12.53 14.53
CA LEU A 94 1.51 13.09 15.21
C LEU A 94 0.79 12.07 16.08
N ASP A 95 0.76 10.79 15.70
CA ASP A 95 0.14 9.74 16.52
C ASP A 95 0.98 9.41 17.75
N ASP A 96 2.30 9.33 17.61
CA ASP A 96 3.22 9.12 18.73
C ASP A 96 3.19 10.29 19.73
N LEU A 97 3.04 11.52 19.22
CA LEU A 97 2.82 12.73 20.02
C LEU A 97 1.44 12.81 20.68
N GLY A 98 0.48 11.96 20.31
CA GLY A 98 -0.90 11.99 20.81
C GLY A 98 -1.82 13.04 20.15
N PHE A 99 -1.40 13.65 19.04
CA PHE A 99 -2.24 14.55 18.22
C PHE A 99 -3.18 13.75 17.30
N HIS A 100 -4.02 12.89 17.87
CA HIS A 100 -4.81 11.91 17.14
C HIS A 100 -5.75 12.50 16.07
N ALA A 101 -6.27 13.72 16.27
CA ALA A 101 -7.09 14.39 15.25
C ALA A 101 -6.28 14.71 13.97
N PHE A 102 -5.03 15.17 14.13
CA PHE A 102 -4.14 15.45 13.01
C PHE A 102 -3.58 14.16 12.40
N ALA A 103 -3.24 13.16 13.24
CA ALA A 103 -2.83 11.85 12.77
C ALA A 103 -3.94 11.16 11.96
N GLY A 104 -5.19 11.20 12.43
CA GLY A 104 -6.35 10.69 11.72
C GLY A 104 -6.59 11.38 10.38
N ARG A 105 -6.36 12.69 10.30
CA ARG A 105 -6.38 13.44 9.03
C ARG A 105 -5.28 12.96 8.08
N ALA A 106 -4.04 12.84 8.56
CA ALA A 106 -2.91 12.33 7.76
C ALA A 106 -3.18 10.90 7.23
N ALA A 107 -3.74 10.03 8.06
CA ALA A 107 -4.12 8.66 7.70
C ALA A 107 -5.26 8.61 6.66
N ALA A 108 -6.24 9.51 6.76
CA ALA A 108 -7.30 9.64 5.74
C ALA A 108 -6.72 10.09 4.39
N GLU A 109 -5.83 11.07 4.40
CA GLU A 109 -5.12 11.54 3.21
C GLU A 109 -4.23 10.44 2.60
N LEU A 110 -3.52 9.66 3.42
CA LEU A 110 -2.76 8.49 2.99
C LEU A 110 -3.65 7.46 2.28
N ARG A 111 -4.79 7.10 2.88
CA ARG A 111 -5.76 6.19 2.25
C ARG A 111 -6.26 6.71 0.91
N ALA A 112 -6.57 8.00 0.82
CA ALA A 112 -6.98 8.64 -0.43
C ALA A 112 -5.87 8.63 -1.52
N THR A 113 -4.58 8.49 -1.16
CA THR A 113 -3.51 8.26 -2.14
C THR A 113 -3.43 6.80 -2.62
N ALA A 114 -3.90 5.84 -1.81
CA ALA A 114 -3.95 4.40 -2.11
C ALA A 114 -5.19 4.00 -2.92
N GLU A 115 -6.36 4.52 -2.58
CA GLU A 115 -7.65 4.19 -3.21
C GLU A 115 -7.65 4.43 -4.73
N ARG A 116 -6.86 5.36 -5.27
CA ARG A 116 -6.77 5.52 -6.74
C ARG A 116 -6.00 4.41 -7.46
N ARG A 117 -5.21 3.61 -6.75
CA ARG A 117 -4.48 2.45 -7.29
C ARG A 117 -5.31 1.16 -7.19
N ASP A 118 -6.14 1.04 -6.16
CA ASP A 118 -6.95 -0.17 -5.91
C ASP A 118 -8.41 -0.08 -6.40
N ALA A 119 -9.00 1.12 -6.51
CA ALA A 119 -10.36 1.31 -7.05
C ALA A 119 -10.36 1.59 -8.56
N GLY A 120 -9.84 0.65 -9.35
CA GLY A 120 -9.77 0.79 -10.82
C GLY A 120 -9.81 -0.51 -11.60
N GLY A 121 -10.35 -1.58 -11.03
CA GLY A 121 -10.74 -2.77 -11.78
C GLY A 121 -11.95 -2.46 -12.65
N TYR A 122 -11.95 -2.92 -13.91
CA TYR A 122 -13.02 -2.90 -14.94
C TYR A 122 -13.80 -1.59 -15.18
N GLU A 123 -14.33 -0.92 -14.16
CA GLU A 123 -15.16 0.30 -14.19
C GLU A 123 -14.46 1.54 -14.80
N ARG A 124 -13.14 1.53 -14.94
CA ARG A 124 -12.36 2.61 -15.60
C ARG A 124 -12.11 2.38 -17.09
N LEU A 125 -12.53 1.24 -17.63
CA LEU A 125 -12.45 0.97 -19.06
C LEU A 125 -13.55 1.75 -19.79
N THR A 126 -13.20 2.35 -20.93
CA THR A 126 -14.22 2.89 -21.84
C THR A 126 -15.03 1.74 -22.44
N ALA A 127 -16.25 2.00 -22.93
CA ALA A 127 -17.08 0.97 -23.55
C ALA A 127 -16.33 0.13 -24.61
N GLN A 128 -15.51 0.80 -25.44
CA GLN A 128 -14.68 0.14 -26.46
C GLN A 128 -13.54 -0.68 -25.86
N GLU A 129 -12.89 -0.19 -24.79
CA GLU A 129 -11.85 -0.94 -24.08
C GLU A 129 -12.42 -2.17 -23.36
N THR A 130 -13.61 -2.04 -22.78
CA THR A 130 -14.36 -3.13 -22.13
C THR A 130 -14.69 -4.24 -23.11
N GLU A 131 -15.20 -3.87 -24.30
CA GLU A 131 -15.55 -4.83 -25.36
C GLU A 131 -14.31 -5.57 -25.87
N ILE A 132 -13.21 -4.86 -26.12
CA ILE A 132 -11.93 -5.48 -26.52
C ILE A 132 -11.42 -6.41 -25.42
N ALA A 133 -11.48 -5.98 -24.16
CA ALA A 133 -11.01 -6.77 -23.03
C ALA A 133 -11.83 -8.06 -22.84
N ARG A 134 -13.14 -8.00 -23.05
CA ARG A 134 -14.06 -9.15 -23.04
C ARG A 134 -13.72 -10.15 -24.16
N LEU A 135 -13.63 -9.69 -25.40
CA LEU A 135 -13.26 -10.55 -26.53
C LEU A 135 -11.87 -11.20 -26.34
N VAL A 136 -10.96 -10.49 -25.66
CA VAL A 136 -9.68 -11.06 -25.29
C VAL A 136 -9.79 -12.16 -24.23
N ALA A 137 -10.64 -11.98 -23.23
CA ALA A 137 -10.92 -13.00 -22.21
C ALA A 137 -11.58 -14.25 -22.81
N GLU A 138 -12.43 -14.07 -23.82
CA GLU A 138 -13.06 -15.16 -24.61
C GLU A 138 -12.07 -15.91 -25.52
N GLY A 139 -10.85 -15.40 -25.71
CA GLY A 139 -9.77 -16.08 -26.43
C GLY A 139 -9.50 -15.59 -27.85
N HIS A 140 -10.18 -14.53 -28.32
CA HIS A 140 -10.05 -14.05 -29.71
C HIS A 140 -8.71 -13.40 -30.05
N ALA A 141 -8.12 -13.75 -31.19
CA ALA A 141 -6.89 -13.11 -31.68
C ALA A 141 -7.14 -11.65 -32.08
N ASN A 142 -6.10 -10.80 -32.03
CA ASN A 142 -6.24 -9.37 -32.34
C ASN A 142 -6.82 -9.10 -33.73
N ARG A 143 -6.57 -9.99 -34.70
CA ARG A 143 -7.12 -9.91 -36.05
C ARG A 143 -8.63 -10.19 -36.08
N GLU A 144 -9.09 -11.19 -35.34
CA GLU A 144 -10.52 -11.53 -35.23
C GLU A 144 -11.29 -10.41 -34.52
N ILE A 145 -10.69 -9.82 -33.48
CA ILE A 145 -11.25 -8.67 -32.76
C ILE A 145 -11.36 -7.45 -33.69
N ALA A 146 -10.32 -7.20 -34.48
CA ALA A 146 -10.29 -6.14 -35.48
C ALA A 146 -11.40 -6.30 -36.52
N GLU A 147 -11.61 -7.53 -37.02
CA GLU A 147 -12.68 -7.86 -37.96
C GLU A 147 -14.07 -7.66 -37.34
N ARG A 148 -14.29 -8.10 -36.08
CA ARG A 148 -15.57 -7.93 -35.38
C ARG A 148 -15.93 -6.48 -35.05
N LEU A 149 -14.93 -5.69 -34.67
CA LEU A 149 -15.12 -4.29 -34.27
C LEU A 149 -14.91 -3.31 -35.43
N PHE A 150 -14.66 -3.79 -36.64
CA PHE A 150 -14.38 -2.99 -37.84
C PHE A 150 -13.26 -1.96 -37.63
N ILE A 151 -12.17 -2.36 -36.96
CA ILE A 151 -10.99 -1.53 -36.69
C ILE A 151 -9.69 -2.24 -37.11
N SER A 152 -8.60 -1.49 -37.22
CA SER A 152 -7.28 -2.09 -37.51
C SER A 152 -6.77 -2.96 -36.35
N PRO A 153 -6.05 -4.08 -36.62
CA PRO A 153 -5.33 -4.84 -35.60
C PRO A 153 -4.36 -3.99 -34.77
N ASN A 154 -3.80 -2.92 -35.35
CA ASN A 154 -2.93 -1.97 -34.64
C ASN A 154 -3.72 -1.14 -33.62
N THR A 155 -4.97 -0.79 -33.96
CA THR A 155 -5.89 -0.09 -33.04
C THR A 155 -6.26 -0.99 -31.87
N VAL A 156 -6.50 -2.29 -32.10
CA VAL A 156 -6.72 -3.27 -31.03
C VAL A 156 -5.51 -3.34 -30.09
N GLN A 157 -4.29 -3.44 -30.63
CA GLN A 157 -3.06 -3.45 -29.82
C GLN A 157 -2.91 -2.17 -28.98
N TYR A 158 -3.20 -1.02 -29.57
CA TYR A 158 -3.19 0.27 -28.88
C TYR A 158 -4.18 0.30 -27.71
N HIS A 159 -5.41 -0.16 -27.91
CA HIS A 159 -6.39 -0.25 -26.84
C HIS A 159 -5.97 -1.26 -25.76
N LEU A 160 -5.40 -2.41 -26.13
CA LEU A 160 -4.91 -3.40 -25.17
C LEU A 160 -3.76 -2.87 -24.30
N ALA A 161 -2.84 -2.09 -24.86
CA ALA A 161 -1.78 -1.45 -24.07
C ALA A 161 -2.37 -0.49 -23.01
N LYS A 162 -3.44 0.25 -23.36
CA LYS A 162 -4.16 1.08 -22.39
C LYS A 162 -4.87 0.24 -21.34
N VAL A 163 -5.56 -0.84 -21.73
CA VAL A 163 -6.26 -1.76 -20.83
C VAL A 163 -5.29 -2.38 -19.84
N PHE A 164 -4.15 -2.90 -20.29
CA PHE A 164 -3.10 -3.47 -19.42
C PHE A 164 -2.60 -2.47 -18.40
N ARG A 165 -2.33 -1.23 -18.81
CA ARG A 165 -1.92 -0.16 -17.91
C ARG A 165 -3.02 0.22 -16.92
N LYS A 166 -4.28 0.27 -17.37
CA LYS A 166 -5.44 0.62 -16.53
C LYS A 166 -5.73 -0.44 -15.47
N LEU A 167 -5.60 -1.72 -15.83
CA LEU A 167 -5.89 -2.86 -14.96
C LEU A 167 -4.65 -3.39 -14.21
N GLY A 168 -3.44 -2.88 -14.51
CA GLY A 168 -2.20 -3.31 -13.86
C GLY A 168 -1.74 -4.72 -14.24
N VAL A 169 -2.26 -5.29 -15.32
CA VAL A 169 -1.91 -6.64 -15.79
C VAL A 169 -0.82 -6.58 -16.87
N ARG A 170 0.03 -7.62 -16.92
CA ARG A 170 1.18 -7.68 -17.84
C ARG A 170 1.01 -8.70 -18.97
N SER A 171 -0.03 -9.53 -18.90
CA SER A 171 -0.26 -10.57 -19.89
C SER A 171 -1.74 -10.75 -20.20
N ARG A 172 -1.99 -11.29 -21.40
CA ARG A 172 -3.31 -11.68 -21.86
C ARG A 172 -3.99 -12.68 -20.91
N THR A 173 -3.22 -13.61 -20.35
CA THR A 173 -3.70 -14.57 -19.35
C THR A 173 -4.08 -13.89 -18.04
N GLN A 174 -3.30 -12.89 -17.59
CA GLN A 174 -3.65 -12.09 -16.41
C GLN A 174 -4.88 -11.23 -16.66
N LEU A 175 -5.04 -10.69 -17.87
CA LEU A 175 -6.23 -9.95 -18.27
C LEU A 175 -7.49 -10.84 -18.20
N ALA A 176 -7.45 -12.06 -18.74
CA ALA A 176 -8.57 -12.99 -18.67
C ALA A 176 -8.98 -13.30 -17.21
N ARG A 177 -8.00 -13.51 -16.32
CA ARG A 177 -8.27 -13.72 -14.88
C ARG A 177 -8.84 -12.49 -14.17
N ALA A 178 -8.47 -11.30 -14.61
CA ALA A 178 -8.94 -10.05 -14.03
C ALA A 178 -10.37 -9.68 -14.44
N ILE A 179 -10.85 -10.23 -15.56
CA ILE A 179 -12.18 -9.95 -16.13
C ILE A 179 -13.19 -11.03 -15.75
N ASP A 180 -12.74 -12.28 -15.63
CA ASP A 180 -13.62 -13.40 -15.35
C ASP A 180 -13.01 -14.33 -14.28
N PRO A 181 -13.42 -14.20 -12.99
CA PRO A 181 -12.99 -15.11 -11.95
C PRO A 181 -13.52 -16.55 -12.16
N ALA A 182 -14.58 -16.77 -12.94
CA ALA A 182 -15.14 -18.09 -13.23
C ALA A 182 -14.37 -18.83 -14.35
N ALA A 183 -13.83 -18.12 -15.34
CA ALA A 183 -12.99 -18.70 -16.40
C ALA A 183 -11.66 -19.30 -15.86
N ALA A 184 -11.13 -18.75 -14.77
CA ALA A 184 -9.92 -19.27 -14.11
C ALA A 184 -10.11 -20.70 -13.58
N ALA A 185 -11.32 -21.02 -13.06
CA ALA A 185 -11.66 -22.35 -12.57
C ALA A 185 -11.81 -23.39 -13.71
N PHE A 186 -12.39 -22.99 -14.84
CA PHE A 186 -12.58 -23.86 -16.01
C PHE A 186 -11.25 -24.23 -16.70
N GLN A 187 -10.29 -23.30 -16.78
CA GLN A 187 -8.97 -23.57 -17.36
C GLN A 187 -8.06 -24.40 -16.45
N ALA A 188 -8.18 -24.27 -15.12
CA ALA A 188 -7.51 -25.17 -14.18
C ALA A 188 -8.03 -26.61 -14.31
N ALA A 189 -9.34 -26.79 -14.43
CA ALA A 189 -9.97 -28.11 -14.64
C ALA A 189 -9.56 -28.75 -15.98
N SER A 190 -9.46 -27.98 -17.07
CA SER A 190 -9.01 -28.51 -18.38
C SER A 190 -7.50 -28.81 -18.45
N ARG A 191 -6.66 -28.18 -17.61
CA ARG A 191 -5.24 -28.55 -17.45
C ARG A 191 -5.07 -29.82 -16.62
N ALA A 192 -5.86 -29.99 -15.56
CA ALA A 192 -5.91 -31.23 -14.79
C ALA A 192 -6.38 -32.42 -15.65
N SER A 193 -7.37 -32.21 -16.53
CA SER A 193 -7.87 -33.23 -17.48
C SER A 193 -6.85 -33.62 -18.57
N ARG A 194 -5.88 -32.75 -18.87
CA ARG A 194 -4.75 -33.08 -19.77
C ARG A 194 -3.61 -33.82 -19.06
N CYS A 195 -3.48 -33.67 -17.74
CA CYS A 195 -2.52 -34.47 -16.96
C CYS A 195 -2.99 -35.92 -16.79
N THR A 196 -4.29 -36.15 -16.59
CA THR A 196 -4.84 -37.51 -16.48
C THR A 196 -4.73 -38.32 -17.78
N ALA A 197 -4.81 -37.67 -18.96
CA ALA A 197 -4.59 -38.34 -20.24
C ALA A 197 -3.11 -38.69 -20.49
N ALA A 198 -2.16 -37.89 -19.99
CA ALA A 198 -0.73 -38.13 -20.13
C ALA A 198 -0.18 -39.19 -19.13
N GLU A 199 -0.85 -39.39 -17.99
CA GLU A 199 -0.57 -40.50 -17.06
C GLU A 199 -1.22 -41.81 -17.51
N SER A 200 -2.40 -41.76 -18.15
CA SER A 200 -3.06 -42.95 -18.71
C SER A 200 -2.30 -43.60 -19.88
N CYS A 201 -1.44 -42.87 -20.60
CA CYS A 201 -0.59 -43.43 -21.65
C CYS A 201 0.72 -44.07 -21.14
N ARG A 202 1.09 -43.89 -19.86
CA ARG A 202 2.30 -44.49 -19.28
C ARG A 202 2.07 -45.80 -18.54
N ALA A 203 0.81 -46.21 -18.36
CA ALA A 203 0.44 -47.42 -17.62
C ALA A 203 -0.14 -48.55 -18.51
N ARG A 204 0.03 -48.51 -19.84
CA ARG A 204 -0.55 -49.54 -20.73
C ARG A 204 0.37 -50.00 -21.87
N ILE A 205 1.67 -50.02 -21.62
CA ILE A 205 2.63 -50.69 -22.51
C ILE A 205 3.54 -51.56 -21.62
N ASP A 206 3.03 -52.73 -21.27
CA ASP A 206 3.81 -53.87 -20.78
C ASP A 206 4.09 -54.74 -22.02
N TRP A 207 5.30 -54.63 -22.57
CA TRP A 207 5.80 -55.58 -23.58
C TRP A 207 6.64 -56.64 -22.85
N THR A 208 5.99 -57.52 -22.12
CA THR A 208 6.59 -58.82 -21.80
C THR A 208 6.60 -59.65 -23.08
N THR A 209 7.82 -59.91 -23.55
CA THR A 209 8.20 -60.61 -24.77
C THR A 209 7.72 -62.07 -24.80
N PRO A 210 7.28 -62.57 -25.97
CA PRO A 210 7.53 -63.95 -26.36
C PRO A 210 8.40 -63.96 -27.64
N SER A 211 9.60 -64.51 -27.54
CA SER A 211 10.35 -64.97 -28.72
C SER A 211 10.21 -66.49 -28.82
N ILE A 212 9.52 -66.91 -29.88
CA ILE A 212 9.28 -68.27 -30.39
C ILE A 212 10.48 -68.67 -31.28
N PRO A 213 10.72 -69.95 -31.67
CA PRO A 213 10.32 -71.25 -31.10
C PRO A 213 11.48 -72.00 -30.42
#